data_AF-A0A5E8HGW0-F1
#
_entry.id   AF-A0A5E8HGW0-F1
#
_cell.length_a   1.000
_cell.length_b   1.000
_cell.length_c   1.000
_cell.angle_alpha   90.00
_cell.angle_beta   90.00
_cell.angle_gamma   90.00
#
_symmetry.space_group_name_H-M   'P 1'
#
loop_
_entity.id
_entity.type
_entity.pdbx_description
1 polymer ?
#
loop_
_entity_poly.entity_id
_entity_poly.type
_entity_poly.pdbx_seq_one_letter_code
_entity_poly.pdbx_strand_id
1 'polypeptide(L)'
;MNIFNTFLSKCNQTDNYTRFYHTKEYLRFKGRETLINKAKLTELGQTLGYNTDSSSFLAKIHKRIHGFESCTGRIPFKYLEAIDVKLEELKLCQELDFELFEIEKSEPRFPKKGFHRLAPAIFRMSEFQENTSEEDAIQYMIQGDLWMLYASITYPELLIIILSSGKKEPSYHWLTPEFTVAKQWLDFGTLGYANGITRIG
;
A
#
# COMPACT_ATOMS: atom_id res chain seq x y z
N MET A 1 13.81 -21.79 -25.65
CA MET A 1 12.64 -20.89 -25.77
C MET A 1 12.66 -19.91 -24.60
N ASN A 2 12.28 -18.66 -24.88
CA ASN A 2 12.68 -17.42 -24.19
C ASN A 2 12.31 -17.29 -22.71
N ILE A 3 13.30 -16.87 -21.92
CA ILE A 3 13.30 -16.55 -20.47
C ILE A 3 12.91 -15.07 -20.24
N PHE A 4 11.89 -14.56 -20.93
CA PHE A 4 11.54 -13.13 -20.88
C PHE A 4 10.03 -12.88 -20.79
N ASN A 5 9.40 -13.42 -19.73
CA ASN A 5 8.08 -12.95 -19.26
C ASN A 5 8.05 -12.73 -17.74
N THR A 6 9.19 -12.39 -17.13
CA THR A 6 9.32 -12.11 -15.69
C THR A 6 8.98 -10.67 -15.28
N PHE A 7 8.40 -9.88 -16.18
CA PHE A 7 7.97 -8.50 -15.92
C PHE A 7 6.47 -8.28 -16.11
N LEU A 8 5.64 -9.27 -15.74
CA LEU A 8 4.21 -9.03 -15.64
C LEU A 8 3.93 -8.11 -14.45
N SER A 9 3.25 -7.01 -14.79
CA SER A 9 2.90 -5.85 -13.98
C SER A 9 2.57 -6.17 -12.52
N LYS A 10 3.02 -5.24 -11.66
CA LYS A 10 2.57 -5.07 -10.27
C LYS A 10 1.08 -5.35 -10.19
N CYS A 11 0.68 -6.14 -9.19
CA CYS A 11 -0.71 -6.48 -8.88
C CYS A 11 -1.69 -5.39 -9.31
N ASN A 12 -2.60 -5.76 -10.21
CA ASN A 12 -3.71 -4.94 -10.67
C ASN A 12 -4.33 -4.23 -9.47
N GLN A 13 -4.35 -2.89 -9.48
CA GLN A 13 -5.32 -2.15 -8.68
C GLN A 13 -6.69 -2.79 -8.94
N THR A 14 -7.50 -2.99 -7.91
CA THR A 14 -8.93 -3.07 -8.15
C THR A 14 -9.26 -1.75 -8.85
N ASP A 15 -9.78 -1.80 -10.08
CA ASP A 15 -9.96 -0.59 -10.90
C ASP A 15 -10.90 0.45 -10.21
N ASN A 16 -11.54 0.06 -9.10
CA ASN A 16 -12.56 0.82 -8.40
C ASN A 16 -12.15 1.38 -7.03
N TYR A 17 -11.06 0.91 -6.40
CA TYR A 17 -10.70 1.36 -5.04
C TYR A 17 -9.20 1.63 -4.88
N THR A 18 -8.91 2.74 -4.19
CA THR A 18 -7.56 3.11 -3.77
C THR A 18 -7.61 3.50 -2.30
N ARG A 19 -6.84 2.84 -1.46
CA ARG A 19 -6.75 3.15 -0.02
C ARG A 19 -6.18 4.55 0.17
N PHE A 20 -6.82 5.34 1.03
CA PHE A 20 -6.50 6.77 1.24
C PHE A 20 -6.66 7.64 -0.02
N TYR A 21 -7.64 7.36 -0.89
CA TYR A 21 -7.85 8.14 -2.12
C TYR A 21 -7.97 9.65 -1.86
N HIS A 22 -8.92 10.06 -1.02
CA HIS A 22 -9.18 11.46 -0.70
C HIS A 22 -8.00 12.09 0.01
N THR A 23 -7.39 11.39 0.96
CA THR A 23 -6.21 11.89 1.67
C THR A 23 -5.02 12.09 0.72
N LYS A 24 -4.76 11.15 -0.20
CA LYS A 24 -3.71 11.27 -1.23
C LYS A 24 -3.96 12.49 -2.12
N GLU A 25 -5.19 12.67 -2.61
CA GLU A 25 -5.54 13.80 -3.47
C GLU A 25 -5.39 15.14 -2.74
N TYR A 26 -5.82 15.22 -1.48
CA TYR A 26 -5.67 16.40 -0.66
C TYR A 26 -4.19 16.77 -0.42
N LEU A 27 -3.35 15.80 -0.06
CA LEU A 27 -1.91 16.04 0.11
C LEU A 27 -1.24 16.50 -1.19
N ARG A 28 -1.60 15.90 -2.32
CA ARG A 28 -1.08 16.31 -3.65
C ARG A 28 -1.53 17.72 -4.02
N PHE A 29 -2.79 18.06 -3.74
CA PHE A 29 -3.33 19.39 -3.97
C PHE A 29 -2.53 20.44 -3.18
N LYS A 30 -2.40 20.24 -1.86
CA LYS A 30 -1.62 21.12 -0.96
C LYS A 30 -0.13 21.20 -1.34
N GLY A 31 0.45 20.06 -1.72
CA GLY A 31 1.82 19.99 -2.22
C GLY A 31 2.02 20.82 -3.48
N ARG A 32 1.10 20.73 -4.46
CA ARG A 32 1.16 21.51 -5.71
C ARG A 32 0.97 23.01 -5.48
N GLU A 33 0.08 23.41 -4.57
CA GLU A 33 -0.14 24.82 -4.24
C GLU A 33 1.07 25.46 -3.55
N THR A 34 1.77 24.69 -2.71
CA THR A 34 2.84 25.25 -1.85
C THR A 34 4.24 25.09 -2.44
N LEU A 35 4.51 23.96 -3.11
CA LEU A 35 5.84 23.60 -3.61
C LEU A 35 6.03 23.99 -5.09
N ILE A 36 5.55 25.18 -5.46
CA ILE A 36 5.52 25.69 -6.83
C ILE A 36 6.89 25.99 -7.43
N ASN A 37 7.92 26.17 -6.61
CA ASN A 37 9.24 26.58 -7.08
C ASN A 37 10.38 25.93 -6.27
N LYS A 38 11.59 26.02 -6.83
CA LYS A 38 12.81 25.44 -6.23
C LYS A 38 13.13 26.02 -4.86
N ALA A 39 12.86 27.31 -4.62
CA ALA A 39 13.15 27.94 -3.33
C ALA A 39 12.30 27.33 -2.21
N LYS A 40 11.01 27.10 -2.46
CA LYS A 40 10.10 26.42 -1.52
C LYS A 40 10.49 24.97 -1.27
N LEU A 41 10.92 24.25 -2.31
CA LEU A 41 11.47 22.90 -2.15
C LEU A 41 12.75 22.90 -1.29
N THR A 42 13.65 23.87 -1.47
CA THR A 42 14.86 24.04 -0.65
C THR A 42 14.51 24.33 0.80
N GLU A 43 13.58 25.26 1.06
CA GLU A 43 13.07 25.59 2.41
C GLU A 43 12.50 24.35 3.09
N LEU A 44 11.65 23.59 2.40
CA LEU A 44 11.13 22.32 2.89
C LEU A 44 12.26 21.32 3.20
N GLY A 45 13.23 21.22 2.30
CA GLY A 45 14.41 20.37 2.46
C GLY A 45 15.16 20.66 3.77
N GLN A 46 15.41 21.94 4.06
CA GLN A 46 16.05 22.38 5.30
C GLN A 46 15.20 22.03 6.52
N THR A 47 13.90 22.30 6.48
CA THR A 47 12.94 21.97 7.55
C THR A 47 12.92 20.47 7.87
N LEU A 48 13.08 19.63 6.85
CA LEU A 48 13.15 18.18 6.96
C LEU A 48 14.56 17.64 7.22
N GLY A 49 15.57 18.50 7.36
CA GLY A 49 16.94 18.12 7.70
C GLY A 49 17.79 17.59 6.53
N TYR A 50 17.42 17.89 5.28
CA TYR A 50 18.21 17.55 4.11
C TYR A 50 19.37 18.52 3.89
N ASN A 51 20.50 18.00 3.43
CA ASN A 51 21.58 18.83 2.88
C ASN A 51 21.15 19.35 1.49
N THR A 52 20.77 20.62 1.42
CA THR A 52 20.29 21.28 0.21
C THR A 52 21.38 21.63 -0.80
N ASP A 53 22.64 21.63 -0.36
CA ASP A 53 23.80 21.93 -1.23
C ASP A 53 24.27 20.69 -1.99
N SER A 54 23.75 19.50 -1.63
CA SER A 54 24.05 18.26 -2.34
C SER A 54 23.47 18.28 -3.75
N SER A 55 24.27 17.86 -4.74
CA SER A 55 23.81 17.63 -6.12
C SER A 55 22.64 16.63 -6.22
N SER A 56 22.51 15.73 -5.23
CA SER A 56 21.43 14.73 -5.16
C SER A 56 20.16 15.21 -4.46
N PHE A 57 20.15 16.45 -3.93
CA PHE A 57 19.08 16.98 -3.09
C PHE A 57 17.70 16.87 -3.75
N LEU A 58 17.54 17.43 -4.96
CA LEU A 58 16.25 17.49 -5.64
C LEU A 58 15.65 16.10 -5.87
N ALA A 59 16.47 15.14 -6.31
CA ALA A 59 16.00 13.77 -6.52
C ALA A 59 15.53 13.11 -5.21
N LYS A 60 16.27 13.33 -4.11
CA LYS A 60 15.93 12.77 -2.79
C LYS A 60 14.65 13.39 -2.22
N ILE A 61 14.49 14.71 -2.31
CA ILE A 61 13.31 15.39 -1.75
C ILE A 61 12.06 15.06 -2.57
N HIS A 62 12.13 15.02 -3.90
CA HIS A 62 10.98 14.60 -4.73
C HIS A 62 10.55 13.16 -4.44
N LYS A 63 11.52 12.24 -4.32
CA LYS A 63 11.21 10.85 -3.94
C LYS A 63 10.54 10.78 -2.57
N ARG A 64 10.97 11.63 -1.62
CA ARG A 64 10.40 11.67 -0.27
C ARG A 64 8.98 12.24 -0.28
N ILE A 65 8.76 13.36 -0.96
CA ILE A 65 7.44 13.98 -1.15
C ILE A 65 6.47 12.97 -1.77
N HIS A 66 6.87 12.30 -2.85
CA HIS A 66 6.05 11.27 -3.47
C HIS A 66 5.66 10.16 -2.47
N GLY A 67 6.59 9.73 -1.60
CA GLY A 67 6.30 8.74 -0.56
C GLY A 67 5.31 9.23 0.52
N PHE A 68 5.34 10.52 0.83
CA PHE A 68 4.36 11.15 1.71
C PHE A 68 2.98 11.26 1.04
N GLU A 69 2.94 11.79 -0.18
CA GLU A 69 1.71 11.95 -0.98
C GLU A 69 1.08 10.62 -1.41
N SER A 70 1.83 9.51 -1.36
CA SER A 70 1.29 8.16 -1.54
C SER A 70 0.71 7.56 -0.25
N CYS A 71 0.72 8.30 0.88
CA CYS A 71 0.27 7.83 2.19
C CYS A 71 0.94 6.51 2.60
N THR A 72 2.27 6.42 2.40
CA THR A 72 3.04 5.22 2.77
C THR A 72 4.02 5.50 3.90
N GLY A 73 3.87 4.75 4.99
CA GLY A 73 4.71 4.87 6.18
C GLY A 73 4.43 6.16 6.95
N ARG A 74 5.51 6.79 7.43
CA ARG A 74 5.46 7.93 8.36
C ARG A 74 5.61 9.25 7.63
N ILE A 75 4.68 10.16 7.87
CA ILE A 75 4.67 11.54 7.37
C ILE A 75 4.92 12.51 8.53
N PRO A 76 6.07 13.21 8.56
CA PRO A 76 6.37 14.16 9.64
C PRO A 76 5.38 15.34 9.67
N PHE A 77 5.01 15.82 10.87
CA PHE A 77 4.18 17.04 10.99
C PHE A 77 4.82 18.26 10.35
N LYS A 78 6.14 18.37 10.45
CA LYS A 78 6.91 19.43 9.77
C LYS A 78 6.64 19.50 8.26
N TYR A 79 6.40 18.37 7.60
CA TYR A 79 6.03 18.37 6.18
C TYR A 79 4.60 18.88 6.01
N LEU A 80 3.66 18.37 6.79
CA LEU A 80 2.24 18.76 6.74
C LEU A 80 2.05 20.26 7.00
N GLU A 81 2.71 20.79 8.03
CA GLU A 81 2.75 22.22 8.34
C GLU A 81 3.35 23.03 7.19
N ALA A 82 4.44 22.56 6.58
CA ALA A 82 5.11 23.26 5.49
C ALA A 82 4.30 23.31 4.18
N ILE A 83 3.30 22.44 4.02
CA ILE A 83 2.36 22.46 2.88
C ILE A 83 0.97 22.96 3.25
N ASP A 84 0.82 23.59 4.44
CA ASP A 84 -0.46 24.14 4.93
C ASP A 84 -1.60 23.10 4.96
N VAL A 85 -1.28 21.88 5.39
CA VAL A 85 -2.28 20.84 5.67
C VAL A 85 -2.91 21.11 7.03
N LYS A 86 -4.24 21.16 7.05
CA LYS A 86 -5.02 21.30 8.28
C LYS A 86 -5.49 19.94 8.76
N LEU A 87 -5.34 19.71 10.07
CA LEU A 87 -5.74 18.44 10.68
C LEU A 87 -7.23 18.14 10.48
N GLU A 88 -8.11 19.13 10.57
CA GLU A 88 -9.55 18.94 10.39
C GLU A 88 -9.91 18.57 8.94
N GLU A 89 -9.26 19.17 7.94
CA GLU A 89 -9.42 18.79 6.53
C GLU A 89 -8.91 17.35 6.29
N LEU A 90 -7.83 16.95 6.96
CA LEU A 90 -7.28 15.60 6.88
C LEU A 90 -8.19 14.55 7.53
N LYS A 91 -8.83 14.87 8.67
CA LYS A 91 -9.83 14.00 9.31
C LYS A 91 -11.05 13.82 8.41
N LEU A 92 -11.54 14.89 7.79
CA LEU A 92 -12.64 14.79 6.81
C LEU A 92 -12.25 13.87 5.63
N CYS A 93 -11.03 13.99 5.10
CA CYS A 93 -10.55 13.08 4.07
C CYS A 93 -10.55 11.62 4.54
N GLN A 94 -10.16 11.37 5.80
CA GLN A 94 -10.16 10.04 6.39
C GLN A 94 -11.58 9.46 6.53
N GLU A 95 -12.56 10.28 6.91
CA GLU A 95 -13.97 9.88 6.98
C GLU A 95 -14.49 9.46 5.60
N LEU A 96 -14.23 10.27 4.56
CA LEU A 96 -14.59 9.94 3.18
C LEU A 96 -13.87 8.68 2.67
N ASP A 97 -12.59 8.52 3.00
CA ASP A 97 -11.83 7.31 2.67
C ASP A 97 -12.43 6.07 3.37
N PHE A 98 -12.92 6.20 4.60
CA PHE A 98 -13.57 5.13 5.34
C PHE A 98 -14.93 4.75 4.72
N GLU A 99 -15.72 5.74 4.28
CA GLU A 99 -16.98 5.50 3.55
C GLU A 99 -16.74 4.72 2.26
N LEU A 100 -15.74 5.13 1.45
CA LEU A 100 -15.35 4.39 0.24
C LEU A 100 -14.91 2.95 0.56
N PHE A 101 -14.15 2.78 1.63
CA PHE A 101 -13.69 1.46 2.07
C PHE A 101 -14.85 0.54 2.46
N GLU A 102 -15.85 1.02 3.20
CA GLU A 102 -17.00 0.20 3.59
C GLU A 102 -17.90 -0.15 2.39
N ILE A 103 -18.04 0.74 1.40
CA ILE A 103 -18.70 0.42 0.13
C ILE A 103 -17.97 -0.73 -0.56
N GLU A 104 -16.68 -0.58 -0.85
CA GLU A 104 -15.88 -1.59 -1.56
C GLU A 104 -15.84 -2.94 -0.80
N LYS A 105 -15.73 -2.89 0.53
CA LYS A 105 -15.74 -4.07 1.40
C LYS A 105 -17.04 -4.88 1.31
N SER A 106 -18.16 -4.21 1.00
CA SER A 106 -19.46 -4.85 0.85
C SER A 106 -19.66 -5.51 -0.52
N GLU A 107 -18.84 -5.17 -1.51
CA GLU A 107 -18.96 -5.72 -2.85
C GLU A 107 -18.49 -7.19 -2.93
N PRO A 108 -19.07 -7.99 -3.85
CA PRO A 108 -18.55 -9.31 -4.17
C PRO A 108 -17.10 -9.23 -4.67
N ARG A 109 -16.24 -10.12 -4.19
CA ARG A 109 -14.81 -10.12 -4.51
C ARG A 109 -14.42 -11.33 -5.36
N PHE A 110 -13.64 -11.07 -6.39
CA PHE A 110 -13.12 -12.08 -7.31
C PHE A 110 -11.59 -11.99 -7.36
N PRO A 111 -10.86 -12.83 -6.60
CA PRO A 111 -9.42 -12.72 -6.52
C PRO A 111 -8.78 -13.08 -7.84
N LYS A 112 -7.75 -12.32 -8.24
CA LYS A 112 -6.99 -12.58 -9.48
C LYS A 112 -5.77 -13.49 -9.23
N LYS A 113 -5.18 -13.43 -8.02
CA LYS A 113 -3.92 -14.11 -7.69
C LYS A 113 -3.88 -14.61 -6.26
N GLY A 114 -3.28 -15.78 -6.08
CA GLY A 114 -2.91 -16.37 -4.80
C GLY A 114 -1.40 -16.64 -4.75
N PHE A 115 -0.85 -16.65 -3.55
CA PHE A 115 0.56 -16.90 -3.30
C PHE A 115 0.73 -17.99 -2.26
N HIS A 116 1.71 -18.84 -2.50
CA HIS A 116 2.10 -19.97 -1.68
C HIS A 116 3.53 -19.69 -1.22
N ARG A 117 3.77 -19.67 0.10
CA ARG A 117 5.03 -19.18 0.68
C ARG A 117 5.74 -20.24 1.52
N LEU A 118 7.05 -20.32 1.27
CA LEU A 118 8.05 -20.95 2.13
C LEU A 118 8.88 -19.81 2.71
N ALA A 119 8.56 -19.35 3.92
CA ALA A 119 9.13 -18.09 4.41
C ALA A 119 10.68 -18.11 4.35
N PRO A 120 11.33 -17.03 3.86
CA PRO A 120 10.74 -15.75 3.43
C PRO A 120 10.31 -15.69 1.94
N ALA A 121 10.45 -16.77 1.17
CA ALA A 121 10.26 -16.78 -0.27
C ALA A 121 8.82 -17.08 -0.73
N ILE A 122 8.43 -16.47 -1.85
CA ILE A 122 7.29 -16.94 -2.63
C ILE A 122 7.74 -18.21 -3.33
N PHE A 123 7.11 -19.33 -2.99
CA PHE A 123 7.38 -20.62 -3.62
C PHE A 123 6.57 -20.75 -4.92
N ARG A 124 5.29 -20.38 -4.88
CA ARG A 124 4.38 -20.48 -6.01
C ARG A 124 3.41 -19.31 -6.06
N MET A 125 3.09 -18.90 -7.28
CA MET A 125 2.00 -17.97 -7.57
C MET A 125 0.94 -18.75 -8.36
N SER A 126 -0.31 -18.58 -7.99
CA SER A 126 -1.47 -19.15 -8.68
C SER A 126 -2.29 -18.00 -9.24
N GLU A 127 -2.65 -18.07 -10.52
CA GLU A 127 -3.58 -17.13 -11.14
C GLU A 127 -4.95 -17.79 -11.21
N PHE A 128 -5.98 -17.07 -10.80
CA PHE A 128 -7.35 -17.56 -10.83
C PHE A 128 -8.03 -17.13 -12.12
N GLN A 129 -9.01 -17.91 -12.56
CA GLN A 129 -9.85 -17.52 -13.69
C GLN A 129 -10.71 -16.31 -13.31
N GLU A 130 -11.13 -15.55 -14.31
CA GLU A 130 -12.06 -14.44 -14.11
C GLU A 130 -13.35 -14.93 -13.44
N ASN A 131 -13.89 -14.13 -12.51
CA ASN A 131 -15.09 -14.45 -11.72
C ASN A 131 -14.96 -15.68 -10.79
N THR A 132 -13.75 -16.18 -10.51
CA THR A 132 -13.55 -17.16 -9.44
C THR A 132 -14.00 -16.56 -8.12
N SER A 133 -14.88 -17.24 -7.37
CA SER A 133 -15.34 -16.76 -6.07
C SER A 133 -14.21 -16.78 -5.03
N GLU A 134 -14.36 -15.97 -3.98
CA GLU A 134 -13.42 -15.98 -2.84
C GLU A 134 -13.34 -17.37 -2.19
N GLU A 135 -14.49 -18.04 -2.02
CA GLU A 135 -14.58 -19.38 -1.46
C GLU A 135 -13.85 -20.42 -2.31
N ASP A 136 -14.06 -20.42 -3.63
CA ASP A 136 -13.40 -21.36 -4.54
C ASP A 136 -11.90 -21.14 -4.57
N ALA A 137 -11.47 -19.87 -4.59
CA ALA A 137 -10.06 -19.51 -4.52
C ALA A 137 -9.42 -19.97 -3.21
N ILE A 138 -10.11 -19.82 -2.07
CA ILE A 138 -9.63 -20.33 -0.78
C ILE A 138 -9.49 -21.85 -0.82
N GLN A 139 -10.50 -22.58 -1.32
CA GLN A 139 -10.44 -24.04 -1.43
C GLN A 139 -9.29 -24.50 -2.34
N TYR A 140 -9.11 -23.85 -3.48
CA TYR A 140 -8.00 -24.13 -4.38
C TYR A 140 -6.64 -23.96 -3.68
N MET A 141 -6.47 -22.89 -2.90
CA MET A 141 -5.22 -22.62 -2.21
C MET A 141 -4.96 -23.59 -1.05
N ILE A 142 -6.00 -24.08 -0.36
CA ILE A 142 -5.92 -25.08 0.71
C ILE A 142 -5.49 -26.45 0.17
N GLN A 143 -5.92 -26.82 -1.04
CA GLN A 143 -5.55 -28.09 -1.68
C GLN A 143 -4.05 -28.15 -2.07
N GLY A 144 -3.35 -27.01 -2.06
CA GLY A 144 -1.93 -26.92 -2.39
C GLY A 144 -1.00 -27.34 -1.24
N ASP A 145 -0.27 -28.44 -1.45
CA ASP A 145 0.90 -28.98 -0.71
C ASP A 145 1.11 -28.58 0.77
N LEU A 146 1.03 -29.61 1.63
CA LEU A 146 1.22 -29.61 3.10
C LEU A 146 2.59 -29.10 3.61
N TRP A 147 3.57 -28.87 2.72
CA TRP A 147 4.94 -28.49 3.08
C TRP A 147 5.14 -26.98 3.22
N MET A 148 4.12 -26.18 2.95
CA MET A 148 4.22 -24.73 2.95
C MET A 148 3.85 -24.10 4.28
N LEU A 149 4.42 -22.92 4.54
CA LEU A 149 4.28 -22.20 5.81
C LEU A 149 2.90 -21.52 5.89
N TYR A 150 2.51 -20.86 4.80
CA TYR A 150 1.16 -20.35 4.60
C TYR A 150 0.90 -20.06 3.11
N ALA A 151 -0.37 -19.96 2.75
CA ALA A 151 -0.84 -19.38 1.51
C ALA A 151 -1.54 -18.03 1.77
N SER A 152 -1.62 -17.17 0.77
CA SER A 152 -2.31 -15.88 0.88
C SER A 152 -2.98 -15.49 -0.42
N ILE A 153 -4.18 -14.92 -0.32
CA ILE A 153 -4.88 -14.26 -1.42
C ILE A 153 -4.84 -12.76 -1.14
N THR A 154 -4.43 -11.96 -2.11
CA THR A 154 -4.22 -10.52 -1.93
C THR A 154 -5.16 -9.75 -2.83
N TYR A 155 -6.02 -8.93 -2.22
CA TYR A 155 -6.77 -7.85 -2.85
C TYR A 155 -6.01 -6.55 -2.61
N PRO A 156 -5.35 -5.98 -3.63
CA PRO A 156 -4.49 -4.82 -3.45
C PRO A 156 -5.23 -3.68 -2.76
N GLU A 157 -4.56 -3.07 -1.78
CA GLU A 157 -5.06 -1.94 -0.98
C GLU A 157 -6.32 -2.20 -0.11
N LEU A 158 -7.01 -3.34 -0.26
CA LEU A 158 -8.27 -3.65 0.44
C LEU A 158 -8.14 -4.75 1.51
N LEU A 159 -7.61 -5.92 1.15
CA LEU A 159 -7.70 -7.12 1.98
C LEU A 159 -6.54 -8.09 1.68
N ILE A 160 -6.03 -8.73 2.74
CA ILE A 160 -5.16 -9.90 2.63
C ILE A 160 -5.82 -11.05 3.37
N ILE A 161 -6.05 -12.17 2.67
CA ILE A 161 -6.49 -13.42 3.29
C ILE A 161 -5.26 -14.29 3.51
N ILE A 162 -5.06 -14.78 4.73
CA ILE A 162 -3.96 -15.67 5.09
C ILE A 162 -4.52 -17.05 5.45
N LEU A 163 -3.97 -18.08 4.81
CA LEU A 163 -4.26 -19.50 5.01
C LEU A 163 -3.04 -20.14 5.66
N SER A 164 -3.01 -20.21 6.99
CA SER A 164 -1.88 -20.80 7.71
C SER A 164 -1.85 -22.32 7.57
N SER A 165 -0.66 -22.90 7.47
CA SER A 165 -0.51 -24.36 7.50
C SER A 165 -1.12 -24.96 8.77
N GLY A 166 -1.90 -26.04 8.61
CA GLY A 166 -2.58 -26.72 9.71
C GLY A 166 -3.82 -26.03 10.26
N LYS A 167 -4.17 -24.81 9.81
CA LYS A 167 -5.45 -24.17 10.13
C LYS A 167 -6.45 -24.44 9.01
N LYS A 168 -7.69 -24.77 9.39
CA LYS A 168 -8.80 -24.92 8.45
C LYS A 168 -9.44 -23.59 8.06
N GLU A 169 -9.31 -22.58 8.91
CA GLU A 169 -10.01 -21.30 8.75
C GLU A 169 -9.08 -20.19 8.23
N PRO A 170 -9.51 -19.44 7.20
CA PRO A 170 -8.82 -18.25 6.71
C PRO A 170 -8.80 -17.12 7.75
N SER A 171 -7.69 -16.39 7.81
CA SER A 171 -7.58 -15.12 8.55
C SER A 171 -7.71 -13.94 7.58
N TYR A 172 -8.64 -13.03 7.87
CA TYR A 172 -8.89 -11.84 7.05
C TYR A 172 -8.21 -10.61 7.66
N HIS A 173 -7.35 -9.96 6.88
CA HIS A 173 -6.63 -8.76 7.28
C HIS A 173 -7.06 -7.59 6.38
N TRP A 174 -8.07 -6.88 6.83
CA TRP A 174 -8.58 -5.68 6.16
C TRP A 174 -7.57 -4.54 6.25
N LEU A 175 -7.35 -3.86 5.14
CA LEU A 175 -6.43 -2.73 5.02
C LEU A 175 -7.19 -1.42 5.16
N THR A 176 -7.79 -1.21 6.33
CA THR A 176 -8.57 0.00 6.64
C THR A 176 -7.75 1.27 6.37
N PRO A 177 -8.32 2.32 5.76
CA PRO A 177 -7.64 3.59 5.52
C PRO A 177 -7.57 4.43 6.81
N GLU A 178 -6.90 3.91 7.83
CA GLU A 178 -6.67 4.60 9.09
C GLU A 178 -5.19 4.99 9.24
N PHE A 179 -4.93 6.23 9.62
CA PHE A 179 -3.61 6.66 10.08
C PHE A 179 -3.62 6.83 11.60
N THR A 180 -2.47 6.61 12.22
CA THR A 180 -2.29 6.84 13.66
C THR A 180 -1.51 8.13 13.89
N VAL A 181 -1.92 8.90 14.89
CA VAL A 181 -1.25 10.13 15.30
C VAL A 181 -0.16 9.79 16.30
N ALA A 182 1.10 9.93 15.92
CA ALA A 182 2.24 9.84 16.83
C ALA A 182 2.73 11.23 17.22
N LYS A 183 3.70 11.33 18.15
CA LYS A 183 4.20 12.62 18.66
C LYS A 183 4.78 13.55 17.57
N GLN A 184 5.39 13.00 16.53
CA GLN A 184 6.14 13.76 15.52
C GLN A 184 5.68 13.51 14.08
N TRP A 185 4.77 12.57 13.86
CA TRP A 185 4.34 12.14 12.54
C TRP A 185 2.94 11.52 12.58
N LEU A 186 2.34 11.45 11.40
CA LEU A 186 1.24 10.54 11.12
C LEU A 186 1.80 9.23 10.55
N ASP A 187 1.33 8.09 11.03
CA ASP A 187 1.72 6.77 10.52
C ASP A 187 0.55 6.13 9.77
N PHE A 188 0.69 6.04 8.44
CA PHE A 188 -0.29 5.43 7.54
C PHE A 188 -0.10 3.91 7.39
N GLY A 189 0.87 3.35 8.13
CA GLY A 189 1.30 1.97 8.01
C GLY A 189 2.05 1.71 6.70
N THR A 190 2.50 0.46 6.53
CA THR A 190 3.06 0.00 5.26
C THR A 190 1.97 -0.69 4.44
N LEU A 191 1.97 -0.45 3.12
CA LEU A 191 1.20 -1.26 2.18
C LEU A 191 1.76 -2.69 2.20
N GLY A 192 1.01 -3.59 2.84
CA GLY A 192 1.44 -4.95 3.10
C GLY A 192 2.37 -5.03 4.32
N TYR A 193 2.26 -6.13 5.05
CA TYR A 193 3.42 -6.64 5.77
C TYR A 193 4.60 -6.58 4.81
N ALA A 194 5.75 -6.10 5.28
CA ALA A 194 7.02 -6.27 4.60
C ALA A 194 7.35 -7.78 4.54
N ASN A 195 6.58 -8.53 3.75
CA ASN A 195 6.80 -9.91 3.40
C ASN A 195 7.88 -9.88 2.34
N GLY A 196 9.10 -9.50 2.76
CA GLY A 196 10.29 -9.36 1.94
C GLY A 196 10.31 -10.49 0.92
N ILE A 197 10.07 -10.13 -0.34
CA ILE A 197 10.09 -11.09 -1.44
C ILE A 197 11.57 -11.35 -1.71
N THR A 198 12.15 -12.29 -0.98
CA THR A 198 13.40 -12.93 -1.41
C THR A 198 12.97 -14.08 -2.29
N ARG A 199 13.06 -13.95 -3.61
CA ARG A 199 12.90 -15.10 -4.51
C ARG A 199 14.07 -16.04 -4.23
N ILE A 200 13.78 -17.29 -3.86
CA ILE A 200 14.77 -18.36 -3.95
C ILE A 200 14.76 -18.75 -5.43
N GLY A 201 15.90 -18.52 -6.10
CA GLY A 201 16.16 -19.01 -7.45
C GLY A 201 16.63 -20.45 -7.45
#